data_AF-A0A7M4E614-F1
#
_entry.id   AF-A0A7M4E614-F1
#
_cell.length_a   1.000
_cell.length_b   1.000
_cell.length_c   1.000
_cell.angle_alpha   90.00
_cell.angle_beta   90.00
_cell.angle_gamma   90.00
#
_symmetry.space_group_name_H-M   'P 1'
#
loop_
_entity.id
_entity.type
_entity.pdbx_description
1 polymer ?
#
loop_
_entity_poly.entity_id
_entity_poly.type
_entity_poly.pdbx_seq_one_letter_code
_entity_poly.pdbx_strand_id
1 'polypeptide(L)'
;LALMSSCLQILSATEMNALRSQVGGEITVEMDAAPGVDLTKILAEMREQYEHLADKNRREAEQWFFKQTEELNKEVAINTEQLQSGKSEITELRRTIQGLEIELQSQLSTKAALEGTLADTEARYGSQLAQIQGMITSVEEQLAELRCDMERQNHEYKILLDVKCRLEQEIATYRRLLEGEDAHMSSQYSSQVIKEGPKTTRQVRTIVEEVQDGKVISSREQVHLSPR
;
A
#
# COMPACT_ATOMS: atom_id res chain seq x y z
N LEU A 1 72.28 74.62 116.78
CA LEU A 1 71.43 74.34 115.60
C LEU A 1 72.20 74.49 114.27
N ALA A 2 72.87 75.62 113.99
CA ALA A 2 73.66 75.78 112.75
C ALA A 2 74.79 74.75 112.57
N LEU A 3 75.51 74.40 113.66
CA LEU A 3 76.58 73.38 113.63
C LEU A 3 76.07 71.95 113.36
N MET A 4 74.86 71.61 113.82
CA MET A 4 74.24 70.30 113.52
C MET A 4 73.79 70.21 112.06
N SER A 5 73.33 71.32 111.46
CA SER A 5 72.94 71.35 110.04
C SER A 5 74.16 71.18 109.13
N SER A 6 75.28 71.84 109.41
CA SER A 6 76.52 71.63 108.62
C SER A 6 77.07 70.22 108.75
N CYS A 7 76.97 69.59 109.92
CA CYS A 7 77.43 68.22 110.11
C CYS A 7 76.57 67.21 109.32
N LEU A 8 75.25 67.42 109.27
CA LEU A 8 74.34 66.56 108.50
C LEU A 8 74.54 66.72 106.99
N GLN A 9 74.82 67.93 106.51
CA GLN A 9 75.11 68.20 105.10
C GLN A 9 76.41 67.50 104.65
N ILE A 10 77.46 67.58 105.48
CA ILE A 10 78.77 66.95 105.18
C ILE A 10 78.63 65.43 105.18
N LEU A 11 77.91 64.86 106.16
CA LEU A 11 77.70 63.41 106.25
C LEU A 11 76.95 62.86 105.01
N SER A 12 75.88 63.53 104.58
CA SER A 12 75.12 63.14 103.38
C SER A 12 75.94 63.25 102.08
N ALA A 13 76.79 64.28 101.97
CA ALA A 13 77.67 64.45 100.81
C ALA A 13 78.78 63.38 100.77
N THR A 14 79.31 62.97 101.93
CA THR A 14 80.28 61.89 102.01
C THR A 14 79.67 60.52 101.70
N GLU A 15 78.44 60.24 102.13
CA GLU A 15 77.75 58.98 101.82
C GLU A 15 77.37 58.88 100.33
N MET A 16 76.91 59.97 99.71
CA MET A 16 76.61 60.00 98.28
C MET A 16 77.86 59.81 97.40
N ASN A 17 79.00 60.36 97.79
CA ASN A 17 80.26 60.13 97.08
C ASN A 17 80.82 58.72 97.28
N ALA A 18 80.64 58.12 98.46
CA ALA A 18 81.05 56.74 98.72
C ALA A 18 80.25 55.74 97.86
N LEU A 19 78.93 55.94 97.74
CA LEU A 19 78.07 55.13 96.87
C LEU A 19 78.39 55.34 95.37
N ARG A 20 78.76 56.56 94.97
CA ARG A 20 79.16 56.85 93.58
C ARG A 20 80.52 56.24 93.22
N SER A 21 81.42 56.09 94.18
CA SER A 21 82.70 55.41 94.00
C SER A 21 82.59 53.89 93.90
N GLN A 22 81.48 53.28 94.34
CA GLN A 22 81.29 51.82 94.32
C GLN A 22 80.65 51.30 93.01
N VAL A 23 80.20 52.20 92.11
CA VAL A 23 79.51 51.84 90.85
C VAL A 23 80.31 52.27 89.60
N GLY A 24 81.48 52.88 89.77
CA GLY A 24 82.34 53.39 88.68
C GLY A 24 83.32 52.37 88.09
N GLY A 25 82.89 51.12 87.88
CA GLY A 25 83.67 50.11 87.14
C GLY A 25 83.23 50.06 85.68
N GLU A 26 83.87 50.85 84.82
CA GLU A 26 83.69 50.78 83.37
C GLU A 26 84.38 49.51 82.83
N ILE A 27 83.56 48.49 82.54
CA ILE A 27 84.00 47.25 81.91
C ILE A 27 83.61 47.35 80.43
N THR A 28 84.53 47.82 79.60
CA THR A 28 84.44 47.69 78.14
C THR A 28 84.78 46.25 77.77
N VAL A 29 83.75 45.42 77.55
CA VAL A 29 83.89 44.12 76.91
C VAL A 29 83.71 44.32 75.41
N GLU A 30 84.81 44.34 74.66
CA GLU A 30 84.74 44.08 73.22
C GLU A 30 84.45 42.59 73.02
N MET A 31 83.23 42.28 72.58
CA MET A 31 82.85 40.96 72.11
C MET A 31 82.66 41.04 70.59
N ASP A 32 83.66 40.54 69.87
CA ASP A 32 83.63 40.31 68.42
C ASP A 32 82.47 39.34 68.09
N ALA A 33 81.39 39.88 67.54
CA ALA A 33 80.25 39.10 67.08
C ALA A 33 80.46 38.75 65.60
N ALA A 34 80.74 37.48 65.33
CA ALA A 34 80.62 36.92 63.97
C ALA A 34 79.26 37.30 63.36
N PRO A 35 79.18 37.62 62.05
CA PRO A 35 77.98 38.21 61.46
C PRO A 35 76.77 37.31 61.73
N GLY A 36 75.82 37.83 62.51
CA GLY A 36 74.63 37.11 62.91
C GLY A 36 73.85 36.67 61.68
N VAL A 37 73.45 35.39 61.65
CA VAL A 37 72.49 34.89 60.66
C VAL A 37 71.24 35.76 60.75
N ASP A 38 70.93 36.47 59.67
CA ASP A 38 69.80 37.40 59.61
C ASP A 38 68.48 36.61 59.56
N LEU A 39 67.93 36.33 60.74
CA LEU A 39 66.66 35.63 60.93
C LEU A 39 65.51 36.34 60.20
N THR A 40 65.58 37.66 60.07
CA THR A 40 64.61 38.49 59.35
C THR A 40 64.58 38.13 57.87
N LYS A 41 65.76 37.89 57.27
CA LYS A 41 65.90 37.48 55.88
C LYS A 41 65.34 36.08 55.63
N ILE A 42 65.61 35.13 56.54
CA ILE A 42 65.08 33.75 56.44
C ILE A 42 63.56 33.72 56.59
N LEU A 43 62.99 34.50 57.52
CA LEU A 43 61.54 34.61 57.68
C LEU A 43 60.86 35.28 56.48
N ALA A 44 61.51 36.29 55.87
CA ALA A 44 61.04 36.92 54.64
C ALA A 44 61.07 35.93 53.45
N GLU A 45 62.13 35.15 53.31
CA GLU A 45 62.29 34.14 52.25
C GLU A 45 61.29 32.98 52.41
N MET A 46 61.04 32.52 53.65
CA MET A 46 59.99 31.54 53.96
C MET A 46 58.59 32.10 53.61
N ARG A 47 58.33 33.38 53.93
CA ARG A 47 57.07 34.03 53.58
C ARG A 47 56.89 34.11 52.07
N GLU A 48 57.93 34.49 51.33
CA GLU A 48 57.92 34.56 49.87
C GLU A 48 57.67 33.18 49.24
N GLN A 49 58.28 32.11 49.77
CA GLN A 49 58.02 30.74 49.33
C GLN A 49 56.57 30.29 49.59
N TYR A 50 56.00 30.63 50.75
CA TYR A 50 54.60 30.34 51.05
C TYR A 50 53.65 31.12 50.18
N GLU A 51 53.93 32.41 49.95
CA GLU A 51 53.13 33.27 49.09
C GLU A 51 53.16 32.75 47.65
N HIS A 52 54.33 32.36 47.15
CA HIS A 52 54.48 31.70 45.86
C HIS A 52 53.71 30.37 45.79
N LEU A 53 53.79 29.53 46.83
CA LEU A 53 53.08 28.25 46.86
C LEU A 53 51.55 28.44 46.90
N ALA A 54 51.07 29.41 47.69
CA ALA A 54 49.66 29.76 47.77
C ALA A 54 49.16 30.32 46.43
N ASP A 55 49.92 31.19 45.78
CA ASP A 55 49.58 31.73 44.47
C ASP A 55 49.60 30.65 43.38
N LYS A 56 50.57 29.74 43.42
CA LYS A 56 50.62 28.59 42.52
C LYS A 56 49.41 27.67 42.72
N ASN A 57 49.08 27.32 43.97
CA ASN A 57 47.92 26.48 44.29
C ASN A 57 46.61 27.13 43.83
N ARG A 58 46.46 28.44 44.04
CA ARG A 58 45.30 29.22 43.56
C ARG A 58 45.18 29.15 42.03
N ARG A 59 46.27 29.39 41.30
CA ARG A 59 46.27 29.31 39.82
C ARG A 59 45.97 27.90 39.32
N GLU A 60 46.52 26.88 39.95
CA GLU A 60 46.25 25.48 39.60
C GLU A 60 44.79 25.10 39.84
N ALA A 61 44.20 25.55 40.96
CA ALA A 61 42.78 25.36 41.25
C ALA A 61 41.91 26.08 40.21
N GLU A 62 42.18 27.36 39.91
CA GLU A 62 41.48 28.14 38.88
C GLU A 62 41.55 27.44 37.51
N GLN A 63 42.73 26.97 37.09
CA GLN A 63 42.91 26.24 35.82
C GLN A 63 42.14 24.91 35.82
N TRP A 64 42.17 24.17 36.92
CA TRP A 64 41.44 22.91 37.05
C TRP A 64 39.92 23.14 36.96
N PHE A 65 39.39 24.15 37.67
CA PHE A 65 37.98 24.53 37.58
C PHE A 65 37.59 24.96 36.18
N PHE A 66 38.43 25.77 35.51
CA PHE A 66 38.16 26.22 34.15
C PHE A 66 38.12 25.04 33.18
N LYS A 67 39.09 24.13 33.26
CA LYS A 67 39.14 22.93 32.43
C LYS A 67 37.91 22.03 32.65
N GLN A 68 37.55 21.77 33.90
CA GLN A 68 36.39 20.95 34.24
C GLN A 68 35.08 21.57 33.74
N THR A 69 34.95 22.90 33.86
CA THR A 69 33.76 23.64 33.38
C THR A 69 33.68 23.64 31.86
N GLU A 70 34.82 23.77 31.18
CA GLU A 70 34.88 23.70 29.71
C GLU A 70 34.50 22.31 29.20
N GLU A 71 35.01 21.24 29.85
CA GLU A 71 34.68 19.86 29.51
C GLU A 71 33.18 19.56 29.72
N LEU A 72 32.62 19.98 30.86
CA LEU A 72 31.19 19.83 31.13
C LEU A 72 30.33 20.59 30.10
N ASN A 73 30.71 21.82 29.74
CA ASN A 73 29.99 22.58 28.71
C ASN A 73 30.04 21.91 27.34
N LYS A 74 31.18 21.30 26.96
CA LYS A 74 31.30 20.52 25.72
C LYS A 74 30.38 19.31 25.76
N GLU A 75 30.34 18.58 26.87
CA GLU A 75 29.47 17.42 27.02
C GLU A 75 27.99 17.80 26.94
N VAL A 76 27.59 18.88 27.63
CA VAL A 76 26.22 19.41 27.56
C VAL A 76 25.86 19.84 26.14
N ALA A 77 26.76 20.49 25.41
CA ALA A 77 26.54 20.88 24.03
C ALA A 77 26.32 19.67 23.12
N ILE A 78 27.18 18.64 23.22
CA ILE A 78 27.07 17.39 22.45
C ILE A 78 25.76 16.66 22.79
N ASN A 79 25.43 16.52 24.07
CA ASN A 79 24.21 15.86 24.51
C ASN A 79 22.96 16.60 23.99
N THR A 80 22.98 17.94 24.04
CA THR A 80 21.90 18.78 23.51
C THR A 80 21.74 18.59 22.01
N GLU A 81 22.84 18.55 21.24
CA GLU A 81 22.81 18.30 19.79
C GLU A 81 22.25 16.91 19.47
N GLN A 82 22.71 15.87 20.19
CA GLN A 82 22.18 14.51 20.05
C GLN A 82 20.69 14.44 20.35
N LEU A 83 20.22 15.13 21.39
CA LEU A 83 18.81 15.20 21.75
C LEU A 83 17.98 15.90 20.66
N GLN A 84 18.48 17.01 20.09
CA GLN A 84 17.81 17.70 18.98
C GLN A 84 17.78 16.85 17.71
N SER A 85 18.87 16.13 17.42
CA SER A 85 18.94 15.18 16.30
C SER A 85 17.91 14.06 16.45
N GLY A 86 17.88 13.39 17.60
CA GLY A 86 16.91 12.33 17.88
C GLY A 86 15.46 12.83 17.86
N LYS A 87 15.19 14.04 18.36
CA LYS A 87 13.87 14.67 18.26
C LYS A 87 13.45 14.91 16.79
N SER A 88 14.39 15.32 15.95
CA SER A 88 14.15 15.54 14.52
C SER A 88 13.86 14.21 13.81
N GLU A 89 14.63 13.16 14.11
CA GLU A 89 14.42 11.81 13.58
C GLU A 89 13.06 11.25 13.99
N ILE A 90 12.66 11.37 15.26
CA ILE A 90 11.33 10.97 15.73
C ILE A 90 10.23 11.72 14.96
N THR A 91 10.42 13.01 14.70
CA THR A 91 9.43 13.81 13.97
C THR A 91 9.31 13.33 12.52
N GLU A 92 10.42 12.98 11.89
CA GLU A 92 10.45 12.47 10.52
C GLU A 92 9.85 11.07 10.42
N LEU A 93 10.16 10.18 11.35
CA LEU A 93 9.53 8.86 11.45
C LEU A 93 8.01 8.98 11.64
N ARG A 94 7.54 9.94 12.44
CA ARG A 94 6.09 10.19 12.58
C ARG A 94 5.46 10.66 11.27
N ARG A 95 6.12 11.54 10.50
CA ARG A 95 5.63 11.96 9.18
C ARG A 95 5.58 10.81 8.19
N THR A 96 6.62 9.98 8.15
CA THR A 96 6.65 8.81 7.26
C THR A 96 5.56 7.80 7.60
N ILE A 97 5.32 7.53 8.88
CA ILE A 97 4.20 6.68 9.32
C ILE A 97 2.86 7.26 8.84
N GLN A 98 2.60 8.55 9.05
CA GLN A 98 1.37 9.19 8.58
C GLN A 98 1.21 9.11 7.06
N GLY A 99 2.31 9.31 6.31
CA GLY A 99 2.30 9.15 4.85
C GLY A 99 1.96 7.72 4.41
N LEU A 100 2.54 6.72 5.07
CA LEU A 100 2.26 5.31 4.80
C LEU A 100 0.82 4.92 5.17
N GLU A 101 0.27 5.46 6.26
CA GLU A 101 -1.12 5.25 6.66
C GLU A 101 -2.08 5.82 5.62
N ILE A 102 -1.82 7.03 5.11
CA ILE A 102 -2.63 7.64 4.04
C ILE A 102 -2.54 6.81 2.76
N GLU A 103 -1.34 6.39 2.37
CA GLU A 103 -1.15 5.53 1.19
C GLU A 103 -1.91 4.21 1.34
N LEU A 104 -1.85 3.58 2.52
CA LEU A 104 -2.60 2.36 2.81
C LEU A 104 -4.11 2.58 2.66
N GLN A 105 -4.65 3.68 3.23
CA GLN A 105 -6.08 3.99 3.10
C GLN A 105 -6.48 4.28 1.63
N SER A 106 -5.63 4.96 0.88
CA SER A 106 -5.81 5.18 -0.55
C SER A 106 -5.90 3.85 -1.30
N GLN A 107 -4.95 2.94 -1.07
CA GLN A 107 -4.92 1.62 -1.70
C GLN A 107 -6.12 0.74 -1.31
N LEU A 108 -6.58 0.82 -0.05
CA LEU A 108 -7.81 0.13 0.36
C LEU A 108 -9.05 0.69 -0.36
N SER A 109 -9.12 2.01 -0.54
CA SER A 109 -10.21 2.65 -1.28
C SER A 109 -10.20 2.27 -2.76
N THR A 110 -9.03 2.24 -3.41
CA THR A 110 -8.92 1.84 -4.82
C THR A 110 -9.27 0.37 -4.99
N LYS A 111 -8.80 -0.50 -4.10
CA LYS A 111 -9.17 -1.92 -4.07
C LYS A 111 -10.69 -2.09 -3.99
N ALA A 112 -11.35 -1.45 -3.03
CA ALA A 112 -12.80 -1.56 -2.85
C ALA A 112 -13.58 -1.07 -4.08
N ALA A 113 -13.12 0.02 -4.72
CA ALA A 113 -13.70 0.52 -5.96
C ALA A 113 -13.56 -0.51 -7.10
N LEU A 114 -12.39 -1.12 -7.26
CA LEU A 114 -12.14 -2.14 -8.27
C LEU A 114 -12.98 -3.40 -8.04
N GLU A 115 -13.06 -3.89 -6.81
CA GLU A 115 -13.92 -5.02 -6.43
C GLU A 115 -15.40 -4.72 -6.73
N GLY A 116 -15.85 -3.49 -6.47
CA GLY A 116 -17.20 -3.03 -6.83
C GLY A 116 -17.43 -3.07 -8.35
N THR A 117 -16.51 -2.51 -9.14
CA THR A 117 -16.63 -2.54 -10.61
C THR A 117 -16.60 -3.96 -11.17
N LEU A 118 -15.80 -4.85 -10.58
CA LEU A 118 -15.75 -6.26 -10.96
C LEU A 118 -17.11 -6.92 -10.73
N ALA A 119 -17.68 -6.79 -9.51
CA ALA A 119 -18.98 -7.34 -9.19
C ALA A 119 -20.10 -6.80 -10.11
N ASP A 120 -20.10 -5.50 -10.40
CA ASP A 120 -21.06 -4.88 -11.32
C ASP A 120 -20.94 -5.44 -12.74
N THR A 121 -19.70 -5.62 -13.23
CA THR A 121 -19.48 -6.19 -14.56
C THR A 121 -19.89 -7.66 -14.63
N GLU A 122 -19.55 -8.48 -13.63
CA GLU A 122 -19.97 -9.87 -13.53
C GLU A 122 -21.50 -9.98 -13.50
N ALA A 123 -22.18 -9.17 -12.69
CA ALA A 123 -23.64 -9.14 -12.61
C ALA A 123 -24.27 -8.75 -13.96
N ARG A 124 -23.70 -7.74 -14.64
CA ARG A 124 -24.18 -7.30 -15.96
C ARG A 124 -24.05 -8.42 -17.00
N TYR A 125 -22.89 -9.07 -17.07
CA TYR A 125 -22.66 -10.17 -18.00
C TYR A 125 -23.51 -11.40 -17.67
N GLY A 126 -23.69 -11.71 -16.38
CA GLY A 126 -24.59 -12.76 -15.92
C GLY A 126 -26.04 -12.51 -16.36
N SER A 127 -26.52 -11.27 -16.23
CA SER A 127 -27.87 -10.89 -16.71
C SER A 127 -27.99 -10.99 -18.23
N GLN A 128 -26.97 -10.57 -18.99
CA GLN A 128 -26.98 -10.67 -20.45
C GLN A 128 -27.00 -12.13 -20.90
N LEU A 129 -26.22 -12.98 -20.25
CA LEU A 129 -26.19 -14.41 -20.54
C LEU A 129 -27.54 -15.07 -20.24
N ALA A 130 -28.16 -14.74 -19.10
CA ALA A 130 -29.48 -15.24 -18.75
C ALA A 130 -30.56 -14.81 -19.76
N GLN A 131 -30.49 -13.56 -20.24
CA GLN A 131 -31.39 -13.06 -21.28
C GLN A 131 -31.23 -13.83 -22.60
N ILE A 132 -29.98 -14.03 -23.05
CA ILE A 132 -29.69 -14.80 -24.27
C ILE A 132 -30.16 -16.24 -24.13
N GLN A 133 -29.90 -16.88 -22.99
CA GLN A 133 -30.36 -18.24 -22.72
C GLN A 133 -31.90 -18.33 -22.74
N GLY A 134 -32.60 -17.32 -22.22
CA GLY A 134 -34.05 -17.23 -22.32
C GLY A 134 -34.54 -17.15 -23.77
N MET A 135 -33.89 -16.35 -24.62
CA MET A 135 -34.22 -16.27 -26.05
C MET A 135 -33.97 -17.60 -26.77
N ILE A 136 -32.84 -18.26 -26.50
CA ILE A 136 -32.52 -19.58 -27.07
C ILE A 136 -33.61 -20.58 -26.70
N THR A 137 -33.95 -20.67 -25.41
CA THR A 137 -34.97 -21.59 -24.89
C THR A 137 -36.32 -21.35 -25.56
N SER A 138 -36.72 -20.08 -25.72
CA SER A 138 -37.98 -19.74 -26.41
C SER A 138 -37.99 -20.17 -27.87
N VAL A 139 -36.87 -20.04 -28.59
CA VAL A 139 -36.76 -20.46 -30.00
C VAL A 139 -36.74 -21.98 -30.11
N GLU A 140 -36.05 -22.67 -29.20
CA GLU A 140 -36.05 -24.14 -29.13
C GLU A 140 -37.46 -24.70 -28.89
N GLU A 141 -38.24 -24.06 -28.01
CA GLU A 141 -39.64 -24.43 -27.75
C GLU A 141 -40.52 -24.24 -29.00
N GLN A 142 -40.43 -23.07 -29.65
CA GLN A 142 -41.17 -22.83 -30.91
C GLN A 142 -40.80 -23.83 -32.01
N LEU A 143 -39.52 -24.21 -32.10
CA LEU A 143 -39.06 -25.20 -33.06
C LEU A 143 -39.60 -26.61 -32.74
N ALA A 144 -39.67 -26.97 -31.46
CA ALA A 144 -40.25 -28.23 -31.02
C ALA A 144 -41.76 -28.30 -31.31
N GLU A 145 -42.49 -27.21 -31.05
CA GLU A 145 -43.91 -27.09 -31.37
C GLU A 145 -44.16 -27.24 -32.88
N LEU A 146 -43.42 -26.51 -33.71
CA LEU A 146 -43.55 -26.60 -35.17
C LEU A 146 -43.25 -28.00 -35.72
N ARG A 147 -42.27 -28.71 -35.14
CA ARG A 147 -41.98 -30.10 -35.50
C ARG A 147 -43.16 -31.03 -35.18
N CYS A 148 -43.74 -30.89 -33.99
CA CYS A 148 -44.93 -31.65 -33.58
C CYS A 148 -46.11 -31.38 -34.52
N ASP A 149 -46.36 -30.12 -34.86
CA ASP A 149 -47.41 -29.74 -35.80
C ASP A 149 -47.18 -30.30 -37.21
N MET A 150 -45.94 -30.28 -37.69
CA MET A 150 -45.59 -30.85 -39.00
C MET A 150 -45.81 -32.37 -39.03
N GLU A 151 -45.45 -33.08 -37.96
CA GLU A 151 -45.70 -34.52 -37.84
C GLU A 151 -47.21 -34.84 -37.83
N ARG A 152 -48.00 -34.04 -37.10
CA ARG A 152 -49.46 -34.15 -37.08
C ARG A 152 -50.06 -33.91 -38.46
N GLN A 153 -49.68 -32.81 -39.14
CA GLN A 153 -50.15 -32.51 -40.49
C GLN A 153 -49.75 -33.61 -41.49
N ASN A 154 -48.56 -34.17 -41.37
CA ASN A 154 -48.13 -35.29 -42.21
C ASN A 154 -49.01 -36.53 -42.03
N HIS A 155 -49.41 -36.82 -40.80
CA HIS A 155 -50.33 -37.91 -40.49
C HIS A 155 -51.72 -37.66 -41.08
N GLU A 156 -52.29 -36.47 -40.87
CA GLU A 156 -53.59 -36.08 -41.45
C GLU A 156 -53.57 -36.15 -42.98
N TYR A 157 -52.48 -35.69 -43.61
CA TYR A 157 -52.29 -35.77 -45.06
C TYR A 157 -52.28 -37.22 -45.56
N LYS A 158 -51.62 -38.14 -44.86
CA LYS A 158 -51.62 -39.57 -45.21
C LYS A 158 -53.02 -40.16 -45.15
N ILE A 159 -53.81 -39.85 -44.13
CA ILE A 159 -55.20 -40.30 -44.02
C ILE A 159 -56.02 -39.78 -45.21
N LEU A 160 -55.90 -38.49 -45.53
CA LEU A 160 -56.63 -37.89 -46.63
C LEU A 160 -56.24 -38.50 -47.98
N LEU A 161 -54.95 -38.77 -48.18
CA LEU A 161 -54.45 -39.46 -49.38
C LEU A 161 -55.05 -40.86 -49.51
N ASP A 162 -55.16 -41.61 -48.41
CA ASP A 162 -55.72 -42.95 -48.40
C ASP A 162 -57.21 -42.95 -48.77
N VAL A 163 -57.97 -42.00 -48.21
CA VAL A 163 -59.39 -41.77 -48.59
C VAL A 163 -59.51 -41.40 -50.06
N LYS A 164 -58.66 -40.51 -50.57
CA LYS A 164 -58.65 -40.11 -51.97
C LYS A 164 -58.36 -41.30 -52.88
N CYS A 165 -57.38 -42.13 -52.56
CA CYS A 165 -57.08 -43.35 -53.31
C CYS A 165 -58.27 -44.32 -53.33
N ARG A 166 -58.98 -44.50 -52.21
CA ARG A 166 -60.19 -45.33 -52.14
C ARG A 166 -61.31 -44.78 -53.03
N LEU A 167 -61.57 -43.47 -52.97
CA LEU A 167 -62.58 -42.82 -53.82
C LEU A 167 -62.23 -42.93 -55.31
N GLU A 168 -60.96 -42.82 -55.69
CA GLU A 168 -60.54 -43.02 -57.08
C GLU A 168 -60.79 -44.45 -57.56
N GLN A 169 -60.58 -45.45 -56.69
CA GLN A 169 -60.94 -46.84 -57.00
C GLN A 169 -62.45 -47.01 -57.18
N GLU A 170 -63.25 -46.46 -56.27
CA GLU A 170 -64.71 -46.48 -56.36
C GLU A 170 -65.17 -45.83 -57.69
N ILE A 171 -64.68 -44.63 -58.03
CA ILE A 171 -64.99 -43.97 -59.32
C ILE A 171 -64.58 -44.83 -60.51
N ALA A 172 -63.41 -45.48 -60.48
CA ALA A 172 -62.98 -46.36 -61.56
C ALA A 172 -63.91 -47.58 -61.71
N THR A 173 -64.39 -48.14 -60.60
CA THR A 173 -65.38 -49.23 -60.63
C THR A 173 -66.73 -48.76 -61.15
N TYR A 174 -67.21 -47.59 -60.71
CA TYR A 174 -68.45 -46.99 -61.22
C TYR A 174 -68.36 -46.75 -62.73
N ARG A 175 -67.26 -46.18 -63.23
CA ARG A 175 -67.03 -46.02 -64.68
C ARG A 175 -67.07 -47.34 -65.42
N ARG A 176 -66.43 -48.40 -64.91
CA ARG A 176 -66.46 -49.73 -65.54
C ARG A 176 -67.87 -50.33 -65.57
N LEU A 177 -68.65 -50.16 -64.49
CA LEU A 177 -70.03 -50.64 -64.44
C LEU A 177 -70.91 -49.89 -65.45
N LEU A 178 -70.79 -48.55 -65.49
CA LEU A 178 -71.47 -47.71 -66.48
C LEU A 178 -71.04 -48.07 -67.91
N GLU A 179 -69.76 -48.30 -68.18
CA GLU A 179 -69.26 -48.77 -69.48
C GLU A 179 -69.75 -50.19 -69.85
N GLY A 180 -69.95 -51.07 -68.86
CA GLY A 180 -70.49 -52.43 -69.06
C GLY A 180 -72.01 -52.46 -69.25
N GLU A 181 -72.72 -51.56 -68.59
CA GLU A 181 -74.15 -51.31 -68.78
C GLU A 181 -74.37 -50.58 -70.11
N ASP A 182 -73.49 -49.64 -70.45
CA ASP A 182 -73.36 -49.06 -71.77
C ASP A 182 -73.01 -50.14 -72.78
N ALA A 183 -72.17 -51.15 -72.52
CA ALA A 183 -71.93 -52.26 -73.47
C ALA A 183 -73.17 -53.15 -73.68
N HIS A 184 -74.06 -53.28 -72.69
CA HIS A 184 -75.37 -53.90 -72.89
C HIS A 184 -76.35 -53.00 -73.68
N MET A 185 -76.20 -51.68 -73.61
CA MET A 185 -76.94 -50.68 -74.41
C MET A 185 -76.27 -50.32 -75.75
N SER A 186 -74.98 -50.62 -75.91
CA SER A 186 -74.03 -50.26 -76.99
C SER A 186 -73.63 -51.51 -77.79
N SER A 187 -74.00 -52.71 -77.32
CA SER A 187 -74.28 -53.83 -78.23
C SER A 187 -75.43 -53.49 -79.20
N GLN A 188 -76.12 -52.36 -79.02
CA GLN A 188 -76.93 -51.74 -80.07
C GLN A 188 -76.19 -50.64 -80.86
N TYR A 189 -75.13 -50.00 -80.35
CA TYR A 189 -74.40 -48.94 -81.05
C TYR A 189 -72.92 -48.88 -80.64
N SER A 190 -72.11 -49.52 -81.48
CA SER A 190 -70.65 -49.70 -81.44
C SER A 190 -69.76 -48.46 -81.25
N SER A 191 -68.61 -48.71 -80.59
CA SER A 191 -67.22 -48.28 -80.91
C SER A 191 -66.55 -47.13 -80.14
N GLN A 192 -65.48 -47.52 -79.41
CA GLN A 192 -64.12 -46.95 -79.28
C GLN A 192 -63.91 -45.42 -79.23
N VAL A 193 -63.06 -44.95 -78.30
CA VAL A 193 -61.66 -44.51 -78.55
C VAL A 193 -60.97 -44.16 -77.21
N ILE A 194 -59.82 -44.79 -76.96
CA ILE A 194 -58.86 -44.47 -75.89
C ILE A 194 -58.01 -43.27 -76.34
N LYS A 195 -57.87 -42.23 -75.50
CA LYS A 195 -56.86 -41.17 -75.67
C LYS A 195 -55.98 -41.09 -74.43
N GLU A 196 -54.69 -41.35 -74.64
CA GLU A 196 -53.62 -41.21 -73.66
C GLU A 196 -53.40 -39.73 -73.26
N GLY A 197 -53.28 -39.47 -71.96
CA GLY A 197 -53.02 -38.14 -71.40
C GLY A 197 -51.52 -37.77 -71.36
N PRO A 198 -51.19 -36.47 -71.19
CA PRO A 198 -49.82 -35.97 -71.29
C PRO A 198 -48.96 -36.38 -70.09
N LYS A 199 -47.73 -36.84 -70.35
CA LYS A 199 -46.72 -37.14 -69.33
C LYS A 199 -46.11 -35.83 -68.81
N THR A 200 -46.45 -35.45 -67.58
CA THR A 200 -45.74 -34.36 -66.85
C THR A 200 -44.47 -34.92 -66.21
N THR A 201 -43.32 -34.34 -66.54
CA THR A 201 -42.03 -34.63 -65.91
C THR A 201 -41.80 -33.66 -64.75
N ARG A 202 -41.52 -34.19 -63.56
CA ARG A 202 -41.22 -33.42 -62.35
C ARG A 202 -39.72 -33.11 -62.28
N GLN A 203 -39.35 -31.83 -62.24
CA GLN A 203 -37.97 -31.40 -61.99
C GLN A 203 -37.82 -30.98 -60.53
N VAL A 204 -36.79 -31.51 -59.85
CA VAL A 204 -36.44 -31.12 -58.48
C VAL A 204 -35.12 -30.36 -58.53
N ARG A 205 -35.14 -29.10 -58.06
CA ARG A 205 -33.97 -28.24 -57.95
C ARG A 205 -33.54 -28.18 -56.50
N THR A 206 -32.30 -28.55 -56.23
CA THR A 206 -31.70 -28.41 -54.89
C THR A 206 -30.68 -27.29 -54.97
N ILE A 207 -30.89 -26.26 -54.15
CA ILE A 207 -30.00 -25.11 -54.04
C ILE A 207 -29.24 -25.27 -52.73
N VAL A 208 -27.92 -25.33 -52.80
CA VAL A 208 -27.06 -25.38 -51.62
C VAL A 208 -26.37 -24.03 -51.51
N GLU A 209 -26.61 -23.35 -50.38
CA GLU A 209 -26.03 -22.06 -50.05
C GLU A 209 -25.09 -22.21 -48.84
N GLU A 210 -23.87 -21.71 -48.96
CA GLU A 210 -22.96 -21.56 -47.83
C GLU A 210 -23.04 -20.12 -47.31
N VAL A 211 -23.35 -19.99 -46.03
CA VAL A 211 -23.54 -18.70 -45.34
C VAL A 211 -22.56 -18.61 -44.17
N GLN A 212 -21.78 -17.54 -44.13
CA GLN A 212 -20.90 -17.18 -43.01
C GLN A 212 -21.22 -15.73 -42.58
N ASP A 213 -21.46 -15.50 -41.30
CA ASP A 213 -21.88 -14.19 -40.73
C ASP A 213 -23.07 -13.53 -41.46
N GLY A 214 -24.07 -14.33 -41.84
CA GLY A 214 -25.31 -13.83 -42.45
C GLY A 214 -25.16 -13.29 -43.87
N LYS A 215 -24.00 -13.49 -44.52
CA LYS A 215 -23.78 -13.13 -45.94
C LYS A 215 -23.53 -14.40 -46.76
N VAL A 216 -24.28 -14.58 -47.85
CA VAL A 216 -24.13 -15.71 -48.76
C VAL A 216 -22.83 -15.54 -49.54
N ILE A 217 -21.89 -16.46 -49.35
CA ILE A 217 -20.54 -16.40 -49.95
C ILE A 217 -20.40 -17.29 -51.18
N SER A 218 -21.28 -18.27 -51.38
CA SER A 218 -21.29 -19.16 -52.54
C SER A 218 -22.67 -19.80 -52.74
N SER A 219 -23.14 -19.85 -53.98
CA SER A 219 -24.41 -20.49 -54.36
C SER A 219 -24.17 -21.44 -55.54
N ARG A 220 -24.55 -22.72 -55.38
CA ARG A 220 -24.44 -23.74 -56.43
C ARG A 220 -25.78 -24.44 -56.63
N GLU A 221 -26.35 -24.29 -57.82
CA GLU A 221 -27.59 -24.96 -58.24
C GLU A 221 -27.26 -26.30 -58.90
N GLN A 222 -27.87 -27.39 -58.43
CA GLN A 222 -27.76 -28.71 -59.06
C GLN A 222 -29.14 -29.21 -59.44
N VAL A 223 -29.37 -29.37 -60.75
CA VAL A 223 -30.63 -29.85 -61.31
C VAL A 223 -30.53 -31.36 -61.52
N HIS A 224 -31.32 -32.14 -60.78
CA HIS A 224 -31.40 -33.58 -60.97
C HIS A 224 -32.68 -33.93 -61.75
N LEU A 225 -32.50 -34.45 -62.96
CA LEU A 225 -33.57 -35.02 -63.76
C LEU A 225 -33.75 -36.46 -63.33
N SER A 226 -34.81 -36.76 -62.58
CA SER A 226 -35.23 -38.14 -62.36
C SER A 226 -36.11 -38.57 -63.53
N PRO A 227 -35.70 -39.52 -64.38
CA PRO A 227 -36.64 -40.22 -65.23
C PRO A 227 -37.56 -41.06 -64.33
N ARG A 228 -38.85 -41.09 -64.63
CA ARG A 228 -39.79 -41.99 -63.97
C ARG A 228 -39.67 -43.39 -64.57
#